data_AF-A0A0C2J5Y2-F1
#
_entry.id   AF-A0A0C2J5Y2-F1
#
_cell.length_a   1.000
_cell.length_b   1.000
_cell.length_c   1.000
_cell.angle_alpha   90.00
_cell.angle_beta   90.00
_cell.angle_gamma   90.00
#
_symmetry.space_group_name_H-M   'P 1'
#
loop_
_entity.id
_entity.type
_entity.pdbx_description
1 polymer ?
#
loop_
_entity_poly.entity_id
_entity_poly.type
_entity_poly.pdbx_seq_one_letter_code
_entity_poly.pdbx_strand_id
1 'polypeptide(L)'
;MWHSNKMETVCTKIREECIRINENKFTLVIILTYLKQGPEFVESALKYIQSLNIEDPVNKEAALKFLHLYINPDILYKKALMTYDLELALMTAQITSKDPKEYIAYLEKLESLEVPYRHFIIEKDLKNYLIALKHLINCGVEHEQECVEFIKTRDLCKEALDLIPKHSEKL
;
A
#
# COMPACT_ATOMS: atom_id res chain seq x y z
N MET A 1 -11.39 -26.01 -6.85
CA MET A 1 -10.23 -25.15 -6.53
C MET A 1 -9.02 -25.48 -7.40
N TRP A 2 -9.09 -25.34 -8.73
CA TRP A 2 -7.99 -25.69 -9.67
C TRP A 2 -7.67 -24.59 -10.71
N HIS A 3 -8.36 -23.44 -10.68
CA HIS A 3 -8.17 -22.37 -11.67
C HIS A 3 -7.20 -21.25 -11.26
N SER A 4 -6.82 -21.16 -9.99
CA SER A 4 -6.00 -20.04 -9.46
C SER A 4 -4.52 -20.15 -9.85
N ASN A 5 -3.93 -21.35 -9.85
CA ASN A 5 -2.50 -21.52 -10.14
C ASN A 5 -2.14 -21.24 -11.62
N LYS A 6 -3.01 -21.62 -12.58
CA LYS A 6 -2.73 -21.39 -14.00
C LYS A 6 -2.65 -19.90 -14.33
N MET A 7 -3.61 -19.10 -13.86
CA MET A 7 -3.65 -17.66 -14.17
C MET A 7 -2.43 -16.96 -13.59
N GLU A 8 -2.11 -17.24 -12.32
CA GLU A 8 -0.92 -16.71 -11.66
C GLU A 8 0.37 -17.14 -12.38
N THR A 9 0.51 -18.42 -12.72
CA THR A 9 1.69 -18.93 -13.45
C THR A 9 1.85 -18.23 -14.80
N VAL A 10 0.78 -18.14 -15.59
CA VAL A 10 0.81 -17.52 -16.92
C VAL A 10 1.11 -16.03 -16.82
N CYS A 11 0.43 -15.30 -15.93
CA CYS A 11 0.66 -13.86 -15.72
C CYS A 11 2.09 -13.58 -15.27
N THR A 12 2.62 -14.41 -14.37
CA THR A 12 4.01 -14.29 -13.89
C THR A 12 5.01 -14.53 -15.03
N LYS A 13 4.83 -15.58 -15.84
CA LYS A 13 5.71 -15.86 -16.98
C LYS A 13 5.66 -14.78 -18.06
N ILE A 14 4.48 -14.26 -18.37
CA ILE A 14 4.33 -13.14 -19.31
C ILE A 14 5.07 -11.91 -18.78
N ARG A 15 4.92 -11.61 -17.48
CA ARG A 15 5.58 -10.46 -16.84
C ARG A 15 7.10 -10.58 -16.90
N GLU A 16 7.65 -11.74 -16.52
CA GLU A 16 9.08 -12.02 -16.57
C GLU A 16 9.65 -11.80 -17.98
N GLU A 17 8.96 -12.30 -19.02
CA GLU A 17 9.39 -12.12 -20.41
C GLU A 17 9.26 -10.66 -20.88
N CYS A 18 8.20 -9.95 -20.52
CA CYS A 18 8.02 -8.53 -20.84
C CYS A 18 9.15 -7.68 -20.25
N ILE A 19 9.49 -7.90 -18.97
CA ILE A 19 10.60 -7.21 -18.30
C ILE A 19 11.92 -7.53 -19.00
N ARG A 20 12.18 -8.81 -19.29
CA ARG A 20 13.41 -9.27 -19.95
C ARG A 20 13.59 -8.66 -21.34
N ILE A 21 12.52 -8.49 -22.12
CA ILE A 21 12.59 -7.97 -23.48
C ILE A 21 12.73 -6.45 -23.48
N ASN A 22 11.80 -5.74 -22.83
CA ASN A 22 11.80 -4.28 -22.71
C ASN A 22 10.71 -3.83 -21.72
N GLU A 23 11.07 -3.67 -20.46
CA GLU A 23 10.16 -3.28 -19.38
C GLU A 23 9.35 -2.01 -19.71
N ASN A 24 10.04 -0.94 -20.12
CA ASN A 24 9.41 0.36 -20.43
C ASN A 24 8.35 0.24 -21.54
N LYS A 25 8.64 -0.52 -22.61
CA LYS A 25 7.71 -0.74 -23.72
C LYS A 25 6.48 -1.55 -23.29
N PHE A 26 6.64 -2.45 -22.32
CA PHE A 26 5.60 -3.39 -21.89
C PHE A 26 4.96 -3.04 -20.54
N THR A 27 5.22 -1.85 -19.99
CA THR A 27 4.67 -1.38 -18.70
C THR A 27 3.17 -1.68 -18.53
N LEU A 28 2.33 -1.33 -19.51
CA LEU A 28 0.89 -1.57 -19.41
C LEU A 28 0.52 -3.06 -19.46
N VAL A 29 1.26 -3.87 -20.22
CA VAL A 29 1.08 -5.32 -20.26
C VAL A 29 1.44 -5.92 -18.90
N ILE A 30 2.57 -5.48 -18.32
CA ILE A 30 3.01 -5.89 -16.99
C ILE A 30 1.95 -5.54 -15.95
N ILE A 31 1.41 -4.32 -15.95
CA ILE A 31 0.31 -3.91 -15.06
C ILE A 31 -0.92 -4.79 -15.26
N LEU A 32 -1.31 -5.05 -16.51
CA LEU A 32 -2.45 -5.90 -16.82
C LEU A 32 -2.29 -7.33 -16.27
N THR A 33 -1.07 -7.87 -16.26
CA THR A 33 -0.82 -9.20 -15.66
C THR A 33 -1.18 -9.22 -14.17
N TYR A 34 -0.87 -8.18 -13.40
CA TYR A 34 -1.28 -8.10 -11.99
C TYR A 34 -2.81 -8.02 -11.85
N LEU A 35 -3.45 -7.17 -12.65
CA LEU A 35 -4.91 -7.00 -12.61
C LEU A 35 -5.68 -8.28 -12.94
N LYS A 36 -5.15 -9.12 -13.84
CA LYS A 36 -5.78 -10.38 -14.22
C LYS A 36 -5.68 -11.47 -13.15
N GLN A 37 -4.77 -11.33 -12.19
CA GLN A 37 -4.65 -12.29 -11.08
C GLN A 37 -5.71 -12.07 -10.01
N GLY A 38 -6.14 -10.83 -9.77
CA GLY A 38 -7.22 -10.52 -8.82
C GLY A 38 -7.05 -9.18 -8.11
N PRO A 39 -8.06 -8.75 -7.33
CA PRO A 39 -8.03 -7.49 -6.57
C PRO A 39 -6.91 -7.43 -5.52
N GLU A 40 -6.43 -8.58 -5.03
CA GLU A 40 -5.33 -8.69 -4.09
C GLU A 40 -3.97 -8.25 -4.68
N PHE A 41 -3.84 -8.29 -6.01
CA PHE A 41 -2.60 -7.90 -6.72
C PHE A 41 -2.54 -6.41 -7.10
N VAL A 42 -3.59 -5.63 -6.81
CA VAL A 42 -3.61 -4.17 -7.08
C VAL A 42 -2.46 -3.46 -6.37
N GLU A 43 -2.18 -3.84 -5.13
CA GLU A 43 -1.05 -3.28 -4.37
C GLU A 43 0.30 -3.63 -5.01
N SER A 44 0.42 -4.84 -5.57
CA SER A 44 1.63 -5.25 -6.30
C SER A 44 1.81 -4.46 -7.60
N ALA A 45 0.70 -4.17 -8.31
CA ALA A 45 0.73 -3.30 -9.48
C ALA A 45 1.17 -1.88 -9.12
N LEU A 46 0.66 -1.33 -8.01
CA LEU A 46 1.06 0.00 -7.53
C LEU A 46 2.53 0.05 -7.09
N LYS A 47 3.02 -0.99 -6.41
CA LYS A 47 4.45 -1.13 -6.06
C LYS A 47 5.34 -1.22 -7.31
N TYR A 48 4.87 -1.89 -8.36
CA TYR A 48 5.57 -1.87 -9.65
C TYR A 48 5.60 -0.47 -10.27
N ILE A 49 4.48 0.27 -10.23
CA ILE A 49 4.43 1.66 -10.72
C ILE A 49 5.35 2.56 -9.88
N GLN A 50 5.41 2.35 -8.56
CA GLN A 50 6.31 3.05 -7.66
C GLN A 50 7.78 2.88 -8.08
N SER A 51 8.18 1.66 -8.45
CA SER A 51 9.55 1.35 -8.87
C SER A 51 9.93 1.82 -10.28
N LEU A 52 8.97 2.29 -11.08
CA LEU A 52 9.28 2.91 -12.38
C LEU A 52 10.16 4.15 -12.18
N ASN A 53 11.09 4.38 -13.11
CA ASN A 53 12.06 5.46 -13.02
C ASN A 53 11.37 6.82 -12.75
N ILE A 54 11.82 7.51 -11.70
CA ILE A 54 11.27 8.79 -11.23
C ILE A 54 11.45 9.88 -12.30
N GLU A 55 12.49 9.78 -13.13
CA GLU A 55 12.77 10.76 -14.19
C GLU A 55 11.74 10.74 -15.34
N ASP A 56 10.87 9.72 -15.41
CA ASP A 56 9.79 9.66 -16.39
C ASP A 56 8.40 9.68 -15.70
N PRO A 57 7.97 10.86 -15.20
CA PRO A 57 6.67 11.01 -14.56
C PRO A 57 5.50 10.72 -15.52
N VAL A 58 5.72 10.85 -16.83
CA VAL A 58 4.72 10.53 -17.87
C VAL A 58 4.35 9.04 -17.81
N ASN A 59 5.31 8.16 -17.52
CA ASN A 59 5.05 6.73 -17.39
C ASN A 59 4.22 6.39 -16.14
N LYS A 60 4.47 7.03 -15.00
CA LYS A 60 3.71 6.78 -13.76
C LYS A 60 2.27 7.27 -13.88
N GLU A 61 2.06 8.48 -14.39
CA GLU A 61 0.72 9.03 -14.60
C GLU A 61 -0.09 8.19 -15.59
N ALA A 62 0.50 7.79 -16.72
CA ALA A 62 -0.14 6.94 -17.70
C ALA A 62 -0.50 5.56 -17.13
N ALA A 63 0.38 4.97 -16.33
CA ALA A 63 0.15 3.70 -15.65
C ALA A 63 -0.98 3.78 -14.61
N LEU A 64 -1.04 4.84 -13.81
CA LEU A 64 -2.12 5.08 -12.85
C LEU A 64 -3.47 5.32 -13.54
N LYS A 65 -3.48 6.11 -14.63
CA LYS A 65 -4.68 6.27 -15.47
C LYS A 65 -5.16 4.94 -16.02
N PHE A 66 -4.23 4.08 -16.45
CA PHE A 66 -4.57 2.72 -16.90
C PHE A 66 -5.18 1.89 -15.77
N LEU A 67 -4.61 1.89 -14.56
CA LEU A 67 -5.20 1.23 -13.39
C LEU A 67 -6.63 1.72 -13.07
N HIS A 68 -6.84 3.03 -13.14
CA HIS A 68 -8.12 3.67 -12.87
C HIS A 68 -9.24 3.20 -13.81
N LEU A 69 -8.92 2.75 -15.04
CA LEU A 69 -9.91 2.17 -15.96
C LEU A 69 -10.51 0.85 -15.44
N TYR A 70 -9.83 0.14 -14.55
CA TYR A 70 -10.21 -1.20 -14.10
C TYR A 70 -10.57 -1.30 -12.62
N ILE A 71 -10.17 -0.31 -11.81
CA ILE A 71 -10.30 -0.36 -10.35
C ILE A 71 -11.19 0.78 -9.88
N ASN A 72 -12.07 0.49 -8.92
CA ASN A 72 -12.86 1.51 -8.26
C ASN A 72 -11.95 2.64 -7.69
N PRO A 73 -12.28 3.92 -7.91
CA PRO A 73 -11.44 5.05 -7.51
C PRO A 73 -11.09 5.08 -6.01
N ASP A 74 -12.02 4.69 -5.15
CA ASP A 74 -11.79 4.64 -3.70
C ASP A 74 -10.87 3.51 -3.29
N ILE A 75 -10.99 2.35 -3.93
CA ILE A 75 -10.09 1.22 -3.70
C ILE A 75 -8.69 1.56 -4.17
N LEU A 76 -8.56 2.18 -5.36
CA LEU A 76 -7.26 2.55 -5.92
C LEU A 76 -6.52 3.54 -5.02
N TYR A 77 -7.18 4.59 -4.55
CA TYR A 77 -6.57 5.56 -3.63
C TYR A 77 -6.17 4.93 -2.29
N LYS A 78 -7.03 4.09 -1.70
CA LYS A 78 -6.70 3.36 -0.45
C LYS A 78 -5.48 2.47 -0.64
N LYS A 79 -5.39 1.76 -1.77
CA LYS A 79 -4.23 0.91 -2.09
C LYS A 79 -2.98 1.71 -2.38
N ALA A 80 -3.09 2.91 -2.96
CA ALA A 80 -1.95 3.81 -3.13
C ALA A 80 -1.39 4.27 -1.78
N LEU A 81 -2.25 4.64 -0.81
CA LEU A 81 -1.81 4.96 0.55
C LEU A 81 -1.04 3.81 1.23
N MET A 82 -1.44 2.56 0.99
CA MET A 82 -0.75 1.36 1.53
C MET A 82 0.66 1.13 0.94
N THR A 83 1.04 1.84 -0.12
CA THR A 83 2.43 1.82 -0.62
C THR A 83 3.37 2.69 0.21
N TYR A 84 2.81 3.52 1.11
CA TYR A 84 3.51 4.53 1.91
C TYR A 84 4.24 5.62 1.11
N ASP A 85 4.02 5.65 -0.21
CA ASP A 85 4.49 6.70 -1.11
C ASP A 85 3.44 7.81 -1.21
N LEU A 86 3.67 8.92 -0.52
CA LEU A 86 2.72 10.04 -0.50
C LEU A 86 2.62 10.74 -1.85
N GLU A 87 3.68 10.72 -2.67
CA GLU A 87 3.65 11.29 -4.03
C GLU A 87 2.78 10.43 -4.95
N LEU A 88 2.94 9.10 -4.90
CA LEU A 88 2.08 8.18 -5.64
C LEU A 88 0.61 8.29 -5.18
N ALA A 89 0.37 8.45 -3.88
CA ALA A 89 -0.96 8.66 -3.33
C ALA A 89 -1.58 9.99 -3.82
N LEU A 90 -0.79 11.07 -3.87
CA LEU A 90 -1.20 12.37 -4.42
C LEU A 90 -1.60 12.26 -5.90
N MET A 91 -0.74 11.68 -6.74
CA MET A 91 -1.02 11.47 -8.17
C MET A 91 -2.30 10.63 -8.35
N THR A 92 -2.46 9.58 -7.53
CA THR A 92 -3.65 8.74 -7.56
C THR A 92 -4.91 9.51 -7.16
N ALA A 93 -4.85 10.38 -6.14
CA ALA A 93 -5.98 11.21 -5.72
C ALA A 93 -6.44 12.17 -6.83
N GLN A 94 -5.48 12.79 -7.51
CA GLN A 94 -5.73 13.67 -8.66
C GLN A 94 -6.42 12.92 -9.81
N ILE A 95 -5.93 11.71 -10.15
CA ILE A 95 -6.49 10.89 -11.23
C ILE A 95 -7.88 10.34 -10.90
N THR A 96 -8.13 10.04 -9.63
CA THR A 96 -9.41 9.49 -9.14
C THR A 96 -10.47 10.54 -8.84
N SER A 97 -10.20 11.82 -9.14
CA SER A 97 -11.12 12.95 -8.94
C SER A 97 -11.63 13.07 -7.49
N LYS A 98 -10.78 12.76 -6.50
CA LYS A 98 -11.11 13.04 -5.09
C LYS A 98 -11.18 14.53 -4.81
N ASP A 99 -11.89 14.91 -3.75
CA ASP A 99 -11.95 16.30 -3.32
C ASP A 99 -10.53 16.80 -2.93
N PRO A 100 -9.98 17.81 -3.63
CA PRO A 100 -8.67 18.39 -3.32
C PRO A 100 -8.53 18.84 -1.89
N LYS A 101 -9.57 19.39 -1.27
CA LYS A 101 -9.48 19.87 0.10
C LYS A 101 -9.25 18.74 1.09
N GLU A 102 -9.90 17.60 0.86
CA GLU A 102 -9.79 16.46 1.77
C GLU A 102 -8.45 15.73 1.61
N TYR A 103 -8.06 15.38 0.39
CA TYR A 103 -6.84 14.59 0.21
C TYR A 103 -5.57 15.41 0.47
N ILE A 104 -5.54 16.71 0.14
CA ILE A 104 -4.37 17.56 0.40
C ILE A 104 -4.16 17.68 1.91
N ALA A 105 -5.19 18.06 2.67
CA ALA A 105 -5.09 18.19 4.12
C ALA A 105 -4.69 16.87 4.80
N TYR A 106 -5.18 15.75 4.28
CA TYR A 106 -4.80 14.43 4.80
C TYR A 106 -3.33 14.09 4.51
N LEU A 107 -2.85 14.32 3.29
CA LEU A 107 -1.46 14.05 2.90
C LEU A 107 -0.47 14.98 3.63
N GLU A 108 -0.81 16.27 3.79
CA GLU A 108 -0.01 17.23 4.57
C GLU A 108 0.09 16.80 6.05
N LYS A 109 -1.03 16.37 6.64
CA LYS A 109 -1.03 15.78 7.98
C LYS A 109 -0.08 14.60 8.05
N LEU A 110 -0.17 13.65 7.12
CA LEU A 110 0.72 12.48 7.09
C LEU A 110 2.19 12.87 6.94
N GLU A 111 2.50 13.84 6.09
CA GLU A 111 3.86 14.32 5.84
C GLU A 111 4.53 14.92 7.08
N SER A 112 3.73 15.54 7.97
CA SER A 112 4.22 16.07 9.25
C SER A 112 4.56 15.01 10.31
N LEU A 113 4.17 13.75 10.12
CA LEU A 113 4.36 12.67 11.08
C LEU A 113 5.67 11.92 10.83
N GLU A 114 6.30 11.45 11.90
CA GLU A 114 7.42 10.51 11.82
C GLU A 114 7.01 9.20 11.13
N VAL A 115 7.94 8.58 10.41
CA VAL A 115 7.65 7.47 9.47
C VAL A 115 6.90 6.30 10.13
N PRO A 116 7.31 5.74 11.29
CA PRO A 116 6.59 4.64 11.92
C PRO A 116 5.16 5.03 12.29
N TYR A 117 4.98 6.22 12.86
CA TYR A 117 3.68 6.71 13.28
C TYR A 117 2.77 7.07 12.09
N ARG A 118 3.34 7.60 11.02
CA ARG A 118 2.66 7.84 9.74
C ARG A 118 2.06 6.54 9.20
N HIS A 119 2.84 5.46 9.15
CA HIS A 119 2.34 4.17 8.70
C HIS A 119 1.24 3.62 9.61
N PHE A 120 1.37 3.79 10.94
CA PHE A 120 0.29 3.46 11.87
C PHE A 120 -1.01 4.21 11.55
N ILE A 121 -0.95 5.53 11.34
CA ILE A 121 -2.13 6.34 11.00
C ILE A 121 -2.77 5.86 9.69
N ILE A 122 -1.97 5.63 8.64
CA ILE A 122 -2.46 5.11 7.35
C ILE A 122 -3.20 3.79 7.55
N GLU A 123 -2.56 2.81 8.19
CA GLU A 123 -3.16 1.48 8.37
C GLU A 123 -4.39 1.52 9.29
N LYS A 124 -4.36 2.35 10.33
CA LYS A 124 -5.49 2.54 11.24
C LYS A 124 -6.70 3.11 10.51
N ASP A 125 -6.53 4.17 9.72
CA ASP A 125 -7.61 4.83 8.99
C ASP A 125 -8.18 3.91 7.89
N LEU A 126 -7.34 3.06 7.31
CA LEU A 126 -7.72 2.00 6.37
C LEU A 126 -8.30 0.75 7.05
N LYS A 127 -8.34 0.71 8.39
CA LYS A 127 -8.84 -0.39 9.23
C LYS A 127 -8.04 -1.69 9.17
N ASN A 128 -6.78 -1.63 8.75
CA ASN A 128 -5.84 -2.74 8.78
C ASN A 128 -5.19 -2.85 10.17
N TYR A 129 -6.01 -3.06 11.21
CA TYR A 129 -5.59 -2.85 12.60
C TYR A 129 -4.40 -3.72 13.04
N LEU A 130 -4.24 -4.92 12.48
CA LEU A 130 -3.09 -5.77 12.75
C LEU A 130 -1.76 -5.19 12.23
N ILE A 131 -1.80 -4.57 11.04
CA ILE A 131 -0.61 -3.91 10.46
C ILE A 131 -0.37 -2.58 11.18
N ALA A 132 -1.44 -1.84 11.49
CA ALA A 132 -1.37 -0.63 12.29
C ALA A 132 -0.67 -0.88 13.65
N LEU A 133 -1.05 -1.96 14.35
CA LEU A 133 -0.43 -2.34 15.62
C LEU A 133 1.08 -2.60 15.48
N LYS A 134 1.52 -3.28 14.41
CA LYS A 134 2.95 -3.50 14.14
C LYS A 134 3.71 -2.18 14.02
N HIS A 135 3.16 -1.22 13.28
CA HIS A 135 3.79 0.10 13.15
C HIS A 135 3.78 0.87 14.46
N LEU A 136 2.71 0.80 15.24
CA LEU A 136 2.60 1.48 16.53
C LEU A 136 3.61 0.94 17.56
N ILE A 137 3.82 -0.38 17.60
CA ILE A 137 4.86 -1.01 18.43
C ILE A 137 6.26 -0.49 18.05
N ASN A 138 6.50 -0.22 16.76
CA ASN A 138 7.77 0.32 16.27
C ASN A 138 7.94 1.84 16.52
N CYS A 139 6.91 2.53 17.02
CA CYS A 139 6.98 3.96 17.31
C CYS A 139 7.69 4.28 18.64
N GLY A 140 8.16 3.28 19.41
CA GLY A 140 8.89 3.52 20.65
C GLY A 140 8.03 3.71 21.89
N VAL A 141 8.69 4.05 23.00
CA VAL A 141 8.10 4.11 24.36
C VAL A 141 7.16 5.30 24.56
N GLU A 142 7.36 6.37 23.79
CA GLU A 142 6.53 7.57 23.75
C GLU A 142 5.07 7.27 23.35
N HIS A 143 4.84 6.19 22.61
CA HIS A 143 3.52 5.74 22.15
C HIS A 143 3.00 4.52 22.93
N GLU A 144 3.65 4.10 24.02
CA GLU A 144 3.27 2.89 24.76
C GLU A 144 1.83 2.95 25.29
N GLN A 145 1.43 4.08 25.88
CA GLN A 145 0.07 4.27 26.39
C GLN A 145 -0.98 4.18 25.28
N GLU A 146 -0.71 4.80 24.13
CA GLU A 146 -1.56 4.71 22.95
C GLU A 146 -1.64 3.28 22.41
N CYS A 147 -0.52 2.56 22.41
CA CYS A 147 -0.47 1.16 22.00
C CYS A 147 -1.36 0.27 22.87
N VAL A 148 -1.26 0.40 24.19
CA VAL A 148 -2.11 -0.35 25.14
C VAL A 148 -3.58 -0.04 24.93
N GLU A 149 -3.93 1.23 24.75
CA GLU A 149 -5.32 1.65 24.51
C GLU A 149 -5.85 1.14 23.17
N PHE A 150 -5.01 1.17 22.13
CA PHE A 150 -5.35 0.66 20.80
C PHE A 150 -5.59 -0.85 20.82
N ILE A 151 -4.74 -1.62 21.52
CA ILE A 151 -4.91 -3.07 21.71
C ILE A 151 -6.25 -3.38 22.39
N LYS A 152 -6.58 -2.66 23.47
CA LYS A 152 -7.84 -2.83 24.20
C LYS A 152 -9.05 -2.47 23.34
N THR A 153 -9.03 -1.30 22.72
CA THR A 153 -10.16 -0.78 21.93
C THR A 153 -10.45 -1.64 20.69
N ARG A 154 -9.46 -2.36 20.19
CA ARG A 154 -9.57 -3.21 18.98
C ARG A 154 -9.57 -4.70 19.27
N ASP A 155 -9.60 -5.10 20.54
CA ASP A 155 -9.56 -6.50 20.99
C ASP A 155 -8.36 -7.31 20.42
N LEU A 156 -7.20 -6.69 20.26
CA LEU A 156 -6.00 -7.27 19.61
C LEU A 156 -5.02 -7.95 20.59
N CYS A 157 -5.51 -8.37 21.76
CA CYS A 157 -4.63 -8.88 22.83
C CYS A 157 -3.81 -10.10 22.39
N LYS A 158 -4.36 -10.99 21.56
CA LYS A 158 -3.66 -12.20 21.12
C LYS A 158 -2.54 -11.86 20.16
N GLU A 159 -2.83 -10.99 19.20
CA GLU A 159 -1.90 -10.58 18.16
C GLU A 159 -0.79 -9.70 18.75
N ALA A 160 -1.11 -8.86 19.74
CA ALA A 160 -0.11 -8.11 20.48
C ALA A 160 0.91 -9.04 21.18
N LEU A 161 0.46 -10.16 21.78
CA LEU A 161 1.34 -11.12 22.44
C LEU A 161 2.29 -11.84 21.47
N ASP A 162 1.86 -12.04 20.22
CA ASP A 162 2.70 -12.65 19.18
C ASP A 162 3.72 -11.65 18.60
N LEU A 163 3.37 -10.36 18.58
CA LEU A 163 4.18 -9.29 18.00
C LEU A 163 5.18 -8.67 18.97
N ILE A 164 4.82 -8.58 20.25
CA ILE A 164 5.70 -8.06 21.29
C ILE A 164 6.53 -9.23 21.80
N PRO A 165 7.86 -9.27 21.56
CA PRO A 165 8.69 -10.36 22.05
C PRO A 165 8.57 -10.46 23.58
N LYS A 166 8.53 -11.69 24.11
CA LYS A 166 8.41 -12.00 25.56
C LYS A 166 9.61 -11.59 26.42
N HIS A 167 10.34 -10.53 26.06
CA HIS A 167 11.48 -10.05 26.82
C HIS A 167 11.37 -8.56 27.13
N SER A 168 10.59 -8.31 28.19
CA SER A 168 10.77 -7.17 29.07
C SER A 168 10.89 -7.67 30.53
N GLU A 169 11.80 -8.63 30.76
CA GLU A 169 12.53 -8.68 32.04
C GLU A 169 13.80 -7.86 31.84
N LYS A 170 13.72 -6.56 32.10
CA LYS A 170 14.86 -5.81 32.59
C LYS A 170 14.49 -5.35 34.01
N LEU A 171 14.90 -6.19 34.95
CA LEU A 171 15.18 -5.81 36.34
C LEU A 171 16.22 -4.67 36.37
#